data_AF-A0A918B8Y5-F1
#
_entry.id   AF-A0A918B8Y5-F1
#
_cell.length_a   1.000
_cell.length_b   1.000
_cell.length_c   1.000
_cell.angle_alpha   90.00
_cell.angle_beta   90.00
_cell.angle_gamma   90.00
#
_symmetry.space_group_name_H-M   'P 1'
#
loop_
_entity.id
_entity.type
_entity.pdbx_description
1 polymer ?
#
loop_
_entity_poly.entity_id
_entity_poly.type
_entity_poly.pdbx_seq_one_letter_code
_entity_poly.pdbx_strand_id
1 'polypeptide(L)'
;MRAPASAGVRAGATRALALAAVFAGVGLLPWYSGRDPALTVLRARSAEQEPTPEALAAIRADLGLDAGPVALLADRASGLLRGDLGTSWVSGTDVLPSVTAGLQVSLGLMGAALAVALAVAAALVAPVLVRGRGTSGMVAAMLAAVPEFLLATVLLVVGGVWLGWFPTAGWKGPVHLVLPAVALGVPAGGLLGRLAADALPAVLDERWAELWRAAGVTRARVAGGALRRVLPPLVPQFGLVVVGLTGGAVAVETIFAVPGIGRTALGAARSQDLPLLQGAVLALLLLGLLVGGAAALVRHRLLGPGLRDAGLTLPAPRPPRVGPAVPVVLAVLLLGMIGWGLLRDPYAVDTATRLAPPSSSHPLGTDGLGRDVLARLGHGAAATVGTAAAVCALGFLPALALGFVPNVAAGVSDIANALPPVIVGILVAAAYGPGTGGAALAVALVSWPPLAAHAAALVQEVRASRFLSAQRAIGAGPWWVLTRHVLPSVAGPVARHALLRLPGTALALASLGFLGLGAQPPAPEWGLLLDESRAYVERAPWAALAPAAALAVLAALAVSAAAYGASARTTRAARTARTARKVPSRVR
;
A
#
# COMPACT_ATOMS: atom_id res chain seq x y z
N MET A 1 -14.16 9.30 -34.11
CA MET A 1 -13.10 9.83 -33.24
C MET A 1 -13.36 11.32 -32.99
N ARG A 2 -14.05 11.68 -31.90
CA ARG A 2 -14.26 13.08 -31.48
C ARG A 2 -13.76 13.25 -30.02
N ALA A 3 -12.86 14.21 -29.85
CA ALA A 3 -12.44 14.95 -28.64
C ALA A 3 -11.66 14.24 -27.50
N PRO A 4 -10.31 14.19 -27.56
CA PRO A 4 -9.45 14.02 -26.38
C PRO A 4 -9.60 15.16 -25.34
N ALA A 5 -10.04 16.35 -25.75
CA ALA A 5 -10.26 17.49 -24.84
C ALA A 5 -11.37 17.22 -23.79
N SER A 6 -12.45 16.52 -24.17
CA SER A 6 -13.58 16.24 -23.26
C SER A 6 -13.24 15.21 -22.15
N ALA A 7 -12.21 14.38 -22.37
CA ALA A 7 -11.77 13.40 -21.39
C ALA A 7 -10.90 14.05 -20.31
N GLY A 8 -9.99 14.96 -20.72
CA GLY A 8 -9.16 15.74 -19.79
C GLY A 8 -10.00 16.63 -18.86
N VAL A 9 -11.04 17.29 -19.39
CA VAL A 9 -11.95 18.13 -18.60
C VAL A 9 -12.70 17.31 -17.55
N ARG A 10 -13.20 16.11 -17.90
CA ARG A 10 -13.91 15.23 -16.95
C ARG A 10 -12.98 14.68 -15.87
N ALA A 11 -11.75 14.31 -16.22
CA ALA A 11 -10.75 13.89 -15.24
C ALA A 11 -10.36 15.03 -14.29
N GLY A 12 -10.18 16.24 -14.82
CA GLY A 12 -9.91 17.44 -14.01
C GLY A 12 -11.04 17.77 -13.05
N ALA A 13 -12.29 17.77 -13.54
CA ALA A 13 -13.47 18.03 -12.72
C ALA A 13 -13.64 16.99 -11.60
N THR A 14 -13.52 15.69 -11.93
CA THR A 14 -13.60 14.61 -10.92
C THR A 14 -12.49 14.67 -9.88
N ARG A 15 -11.28 15.07 -10.27
CA ARG A 15 -10.17 15.31 -9.34
C ARG A 15 -10.47 16.47 -8.38
N ALA A 16 -10.97 17.60 -8.90
CA ALA A 16 -11.35 18.75 -8.08
C ALA A 16 -12.48 18.40 -7.10
N LEU A 17 -13.49 17.66 -7.56
CA LEU A 17 -14.61 17.20 -6.74
C LEU A 17 -14.15 16.24 -5.64
N ALA A 18 -13.25 15.31 -5.96
CA ALA A 18 -12.68 14.38 -4.97
C ALA A 18 -11.79 15.11 -3.94
N LEU A 19 -11.01 16.11 -4.35
CA LEU A 19 -10.25 16.96 -3.42
C LEU A 19 -11.15 17.76 -2.49
N ALA A 20 -12.20 18.38 -3.05
CA ALA A 20 -13.20 19.09 -2.25
C ALA A 20 -13.92 18.15 -1.28
N ALA A 21 -14.21 16.92 -1.68
CA ALA A 21 -14.82 15.91 -0.82
C ALA A 21 -13.90 15.50 0.34
N VAL A 22 -12.58 15.32 0.11
CA VAL A 22 -11.63 15.05 1.20
C VAL A 22 -11.53 16.27 2.12
N PHE A 23 -11.39 17.47 1.58
CA PHE A 23 -11.33 18.72 2.36
C PHE A 23 -12.57 18.87 3.26
N ALA A 24 -13.77 18.73 2.68
CA ALA A 24 -15.02 18.82 3.41
C ALA A 24 -15.17 17.67 4.41
N GLY A 25 -14.81 16.44 4.03
CA GLY A 25 -14.88 15.27 4.90
C GLY A 25 -14.03 15.42 6.16
N VAL A 26 -12.82 15.98 6.03
CA VAL A 26 -12.00 16.32 7.21
C VAL A 26 -12.65 17.47 7.97
N GLY A 27 -12.93 18.60 7.30
CA GLY A 27 -13.47 19.79 7.98
C GLY A 27 -14.79 19.55 8.73
N LEU A 28 -15.60 18.58 8.30
CA LEU A 28 -16.88 18.22 8.93
C LEU A 28 -16.76 17.21 10.08
N LEU A 29 -15.56 16.69 10.39
CA LEU A 29 -15.31 15.74 11.47
C LEU A 29 -16.01 16.08 12.80
N PRO A 30 -16.06 17.36 13.26
CA PRO A 30 -16.74 17.72 14.50
C PRO A 30 -18.21 17.34 14.57
N TRP A 31 -18.90 17.31 13.43
CA TRP A 31 -20.35 17.13 13.39
C TRP A 31 -20.79 15.67 13.20
N TYR A 32 -19.94 14.81 12.62
CA TYR A 32 -20.29 13.40 12.40
C TYR A 32 -19.48 12.40 13.23
N SER A 33 -18.46 12.86 13.97
CA SER A 33 -17.65 11.96 14.81
C SER A 33 -18.36 11.52 16.10
N GLY A 34 -19.47 12.17 16.47
CA GLY A 34 -20.16 11.91 17.73
C GLY A 34 -19.34 12.24 18.98
N ARG A 35 -18.17 12.87 18.82
CA ARG A 35 -17.29 13.34 19.91
C ARG A 35 -17.33 14.85 19.96
N ASP A 36 -17.45 15.42 21.15
CA ASP A 36 -17.34 16.86 21.33
C ASP A 36 -15.87 17.29 21.17
N PRO A 37 -15.52 18.08 20.14
CA PRO A 37 -14.17 18.57 19.95
C PRO A 37 -13.71 19.42 21.14
N ALA A 38 -14.63 20.18 21.76
CA ALA A 38 -14.30 21.04 22.88
C ALA A 38 -13.82 20.23 24.09
N LEU A 39 -14.42 19.07 24.34
CA LEU A 39 -13.99 18.15 25.40
C LEU A 39 -12.59 17.59 25.12
N THR A 40 -12.33 17.20 23.87
CA THR A 40 -11.03 16.63 23.49
C THR A 40 -9.92 17.69 23.57
N VAL A 41 -10.21 18.90 23.10
CA VAL A 41 -9.30 20.06 23.17
C VAL A 41 -9.08 20.48 24.62
N LEU A 42 -10.11 20.51 25.46
CA LEU A 42 -9.97 20.80 26.90
C LEU A 42 -9.02 19.80 27.56
N ARG A 43 -9.22 18.50 27.32
CA ARG A 43 -8.34 17.45 27.86
C ARG A 43 -6.91 17.53 27.33
N ALA A 44 -6.73 17.99 26.10
CA ALA A 44 -5.42 18.16 25.49
C ALA A 44 -4.68 19.42 25.99
N ARG A 45 -5.40 20.53 26.20
CA ARG A 45 -4.84 21.80 26.71
C ARG A 45 -4.64 21.78 28.23
N SER A 46 -5.58 21.20 28.97
CA SER A 46 -5.67 21.23 30.43
C SER A 46 -6.19 19.89 30.98
N ALA A 47 -5.32 18.88 31.07
CA ALA A 47 -5.71 17.52 31.45
C ALA A 47 -6.41 17.42 32.83
N GLU A 48 -6.00 18.28 33.77
CA GLU A 48 -6.52 18.34 35.15
C GLU A 48 -7.80 19.17 35.30
N GLN A 49 -8.17 19.97 34.29
CA GLN A 49 -9.36 20.82 34.38
C GLN A 49 -10.64 20.01 34.21
N GLU A 50 -11.61 20.24 35.10
CA GLU A 50 -12.91 19.58 35.02
C GLU A 50 -13.72 20.10 33.82
N PRO A 51 -14.42 19.21 33.09
CA PRO A 51 -15.23 19.58 31.94
C PRO A 51 -16.57 20.18 32.37
N THR A 52 -16.55 21.41 32.89
CA THR A 52 -17.78 22.14 33.20
C THR A 52 -18.49 22.58 31.90
N PRO A 53 -19.83 22.67 31.89
CA PRO A 53 -20.59 23.12 30.71
C PRO A 53 -20.12 24.49 30.20
N GLU A 54 -19.76 25.40 31.11
CA GLU A 54 -19.27 26.75 30.79
C GLU A 54 -17.90 26.70 30.12
N ALA A 55 -16.98 25.86 30.61
CA ALA A 55 -15.65 25.70 30.01
C ALA A 55 -15.75 25.11 28.60
N LEU A 56 -16.63 24.13 28.39
CA LEU A 56 -16.88 23.54 27.08
C LEU A 56 -17.53 24.56 26.12
N ALA A 57 -18.50 25.35 26.57
CA ALA A 57 -19.12 26.40 25.76
C ALA A 57 -18.11 27.48 25.35
N ALA A 58 -17.25 27.91 26.27
CA ALA A 58 -16.18 28.87 25.98
C ALA A 58 -15.21 28.35 24.91
N ILE A 59 -14.83 27.07 24.98
CA ILE A 59 -13.99 26.44 23.96
C ILE A 59 -14.72 26.32 22.62
N ARG A 60 -16.02 25.96 22.59
CA ARG A 60 -16.77 25.92 21.32
C ARG A 60 -16.84 27.28 20.64
N ALA A 61 -17.00 28.35 21.42
CA ALA A 61 -16.97 29.72 20.93
C ALA A 61 -15.58 30.11 20.40
N ASP A 62 -14.51 29.80 21.15
CA ASP A 62 -13.10 30.01 20.74
C ASP A 62 -12.76 29.29 19.43
N LEU A 63 -13.25 28.07 19.26
CA LEU A 63 -13.05 27.25 18.06
C LEU A 63 -13.96 27.64 16.88
N GLY A 64 -14.90 28.57 17.08
CA GLY A 64 -15.87 29.00 16.06
C GLY A 64 -16.88 27.92 15.65
N LEU A 65 -17.10 26.91 16.51
CA LEU A 65 -18.02 25.80 16.21
C LEU A 65 -19.48 26.25 16.16
N ASP A 66 -19.83 27.34 16.85
CA ASP A 66 -21.17 27.91 16.93
C ASP A 66 -21.65 28.52 15.59
N ALA A 67 -20.72 28.92 14.71
CA ALA A 67 -21.04 29.43 13.38
C ALA A 67 -21.60 28.34 12.43
N GLY A 68 -21.49 27.08 12.82
CA GLY A 68 -21.97 25.94 12.06
C GLY A 68 -20.98 25.44 10.99
N PRO A 69 -21.27 24.27 10.38
CA PRO A 69 -20.32 23.55 9.53
C PRO A 69 -19.97 24.29 8.24
N VAL A 70 -20.95 24.94 7.61
CA VAL A 70 -20.75 25.62 6.32
C VAL A 70 -19.89 26.86 6.47
N ALA A 71 -20.12 27.66 7.52
CA ALA A 71 -19.34 28.86 7.79
C ALA A 71 -17.87 28.52 8.07
N LEU A 72 -17.64 27.50 8.90
CA LEU A 72 -16.29 27.05 9.25
C LEU A 72 -15.54 26.45 8.04
N LEU A 73 -16.23 25.71 7.17
CA LEU A 73 -15.64 25.24 5.91
C LEU A 73 -15.31 26.40 4.95
N ALA A 74 -16.20 27.38 4.83
CA ALA A 74 -16.01 28.53 3.95
C ALA A 74 -14.84 29.41 4.41
N ASP A 75 -14.74 29.67 5.71
CA ASP A 75 -13.63 30.40 6.32
C ASP A 75 -12.29 29.70 6.06
N ARG A 76 -12.22 28.38 6.34
CA ARG A 76 -11.01 27.60 6.05
C ARG A 76 -10.67 27.53 4.57
N ALA A 77 -11.65 27.43 3.69
CA ALA A 77 -11.41 27.42 2.25
C ALA A 77 -10.84 28.78 1.81
N SER A 78 -11.36 29.88 2.36
CA SER A 78 -10.83 31.24 2.14
C SER A 78 -9.40 31.38 2.66
N GLY A 79 -9.12 30.89 3.87
CA GLY A 79 -7.77 30.86 4.45
C GLY A 79 -6.79 30.08 3.57
N LEU A 80 -7.17 28.89 3.12
CA LEU A 80 -6.34 28.05 2.25
C LEU A 80 -5.97 28.76 0.94
N LEU A 81 -6.90 29.52 0.34
CA LEU A 81 -6.63 30.32 -0.87
C LEU A 81 -5.63 31.46 -0.62
N ARG A 82 -5.51 31.92 0.63
CA ARG A 82 -4.55 32.94 1.06
C ARG A 82 -3.23 32.34 1.57
N GLY A 83 -3.13 31.01 1.61
CA GLY A 83 -1.96 30.31 2.16
C GLY A 83 -1.97 30.16 3.69
N ASP A 84 -3.11 30.42 4.34
CA ASP A 84 -3.31 30.26 5.78
C ASP A 84 -3.99 28.91 6.08
N LEU A 85 -3.35 28.09 6.91
CA LEU A 85 -3.90 26.80 7.37
C LEU A 85 -4.59 26.91 8.74
N GLY A 86 -4.67 28.11 9.30
CA GLY A 86 -5.18 28.39 10.62
C GLY A 86 -4.21 28.03 11.73
N THR A 87 -4.73 28.07 12.96
CA THR A 87 -4.00 27.75 14.19
C THR A 87 -4.43 26.39 14.72
N SER A 88 -3.48 25.70 15.35
CA SER A 88 -3.70 24.41 16.00
C SER A 88 -4.66 24.57 17.17
N TRP A 89 -5.68 23.70 17.21
CA TRP A 89 -6.65 23.72 18.31
C TRP A 89 -6.03 23.31 19.64
N VAL A 90 -4.93 22.54 19.64
CA VAL A 90 -4.30 22.08 20.88
C VAL A 90 -3.18 23.02 21.32
N SER A 91 -2.25 23.33 20.42
CA SER A 91 -1.05 24.11 20.76
C SER A 91 -1.24 25.62 20.65
N GLY A 92 -2.28 26.09 19.94
CA GLY A 92 -2.49 27.51 19.63
C GLY A 92 -1.50 28.10 18.63
N THR A 93 -0.52 27.32 18.16
CA THR A 93 0.48 27.75 17.18
C THR A 93 -0.02 27.63 15.74
N ASP A 94 0.60 28.37 14.83
CA ASP A 94 0.30 28.28 13.39
C ASP A 94 0.54 26.87 12.84
N VAL A 95 -0.41 26.39 12.03
CA VAL A 95 -0.36 25.06 11.45
C VAL A 95 0.68 24.96 10.34
N LEU A 96 0.84 26.00 9.53
CA LEU A 96 1.71 25.96 8.34
C LEU A 96 3.19 25.66 8.69
N PRO A 97 3.83 26.33 9.67
CA PRO A 97 5.19 25.98 10.09
C PRO A 97 5.31 24.53 10.59
N SER A 98 4.33 24.06 11.36
CA SER A 98 4.31 22.69 11.90
C SER A 98 4.20 21.63 10.79
N VAL A 99 3.31 21.86 9.82
CA VAL A 99 3.11 20.98 8.66
C VAL A 99 4.34 21.00 7.76
N THR A 100 4.91 22.16 7.48
CA THR A 100 6.10 22.28 6.62
C THR A 100 7.33 21.64 7.25
N ALA A 101 7.57 21.83 8.55
CA ALA A 101 8.66 21.16 9.27
C ALA A 101 8.50 19.63 9.24
N GLY A 102 7.30 19.12 9.54
CA GLY A 102 7.01 17.68 9.46
C GLY A 102 7.21 17.15 8.03
N LEU A 103 6.76 17.88 7.02
CA LEU A 103 6.91 17.51 5.62
C LEU A 103 8.38 17.47 5.19
N GLN A 104 9.20 18.43 5.61
CA GLN A 104 10.64 18.45 5.32
C GLN A 104 11.34 17.21 5.88
N VAL A 105 11.03 16.84 7.13
CA VAL A 105 11.58 15.65 7.78
C VAL A 105 11.18 14.38 7.01
N SER A 106 9.89 14.23 6.68
CA SER A 106 9.40 13.08 5.93
C SER A 106 9.97 13.01 4.52
N LEU A 107 10.11 14.15 3.81
CA LEU A 107 10.76 14.20 2.50
C LEU A 107 12.23 13.79 2.57
N GLY A 108 12.96 14.21 3.60
CA GLY A 108 14.34 13.77 3.84
C GLY A 108 14.43 12.26 4.06
N LEU A 109 13.54 11.71 4.88
CA LEU A 109 13.44 10.27 5.12
C LEU A 109 13.09 9.50 3.83
N MET A 110 12.08 9.95 3.10
CA MET A 110 11.64 9.34 1.84
C MET A 110 12.72 9.42 0.76
N GLY A 111 13.46 10.53 0.68
CA GLY A 111 14.59 10.68 -0.25
C GLY A 111 15.71 9.69 0.05
N ALA A 112 16.07 9.52 1.32
CA ALA A 112 17.06 8.52 1.74
C ALA A 112 16.58 7.09 1.49
N ALA A 113 15.31 6.80 1.80
CA ALA A 113 14.69 5.51 1.50
C ALA A 113 14.66 5.21 -0.01
N LEU A 114 14.37 6.21 -0.85
CA LEU A 114 14.41 6.07 -2.30
C LEU A 114 15.83 5.80 -2.81
N ALA A 115 16.85 6.42 -2.23
CA ALA A 115 18.25 6.12 -2.57
C ALA A 115 18.60 4.65 -2.25
N VAL A 116 18.20 4.15 -1.07
CA VAL A 116 18.35 2.73 -0.70
C VAL A 116 17.56 1.84 -1.67
N ALA A 117 16.33 2.21 -2.01
CA ALA A 117 15.48 1.46 -2.92
C ALA A 117 16.11 1.34 -4.32
N LEU A 118 16.66 2.43 -4.85
CA LEU A 118 17.34 2.44 -6.14
C LEU A 118 18.64 1.61 -6.09
N ALA A 119 19.39 1.65 -4.99
CA ALA A 119 20.59 0.83 -4.82
C ALA A 119 20.25 -0.67 -4.79
N VAL A 120 19.23 -1.07 -4.03
CA VAL A 120 18.74 -2.46 -3.97
C VAL A 120 18.21 -2.89 -5.34
N ALA A 121 17.41 -2.05 -6.01
CA ALA A 121 16.90 -2.34 -7.34
C ALA A 121 18.03 -2.52 -8.38
N ALA A 122 19.05 -1.65 -8.35
CA ALA A 122 20.22 -1.76 -9.21
C ALA A 122 20.99 -3.06 -8.95
N ALA A 123 21.19 -3.43 -7.68
CA ALA A 123 21.84 -4.69 -7.31
C ALA A 123 21.06 -5.92 -7.80
N LEU A 124 19.72 -5.87 -7.78
CA LEU A 124 18.86 -6.96 -8.27
C LEU A 124 18.82 -7.05 -9.80
N VAL A 125 18.94 -5.92 -10.50
CA VAL A 125 18.88 -5.84 -11.98
C VAL A 125 20.26 -6.12 -12.61
N ALA A 126 21.36 -5.76 -11.96
CA ALA A 126 22.72 -5.91 -12.50
C ALA A 126 23.06 -7.34 -12.99
N PRO A 127 22.75 -8.43 -12.26
CA PRO A 127 22.99 -9.79 -12.75
C PRO A 127 22.26 -10.11 -14.05
N VAL A 128 21.05 -9.55 -14.24
CA VAL A 128 20.24 -9.77 -15.45
C VAL A 128 20.83 -9.03 -16.64
N LEU A 129 21.31 -7.80 -16.44
CA LEU A 129 22.00 -7.03 -17.48
C LEU A 129 23.33 -7.68 -17.90
N VAL A 130 24.08 -8.25 -16.96
CA VAL A 130 25.39 -8.86 -17.23
C VAL A 130 25.26 -10.26 -17.84
N ARG A 131 24.38 -11.10 -17.29
CA ARG A 131 24.28 -12.53 -17.64
C ARG A 131 23.20 -12.82 -18.70
N GLY A 132 22.28 -11.89 -18.94
CA GLY A 132 21.13 -12.08 -19.85
C GLY A 132 20.07 -13.06 -19.33
N ARG A 133 20.13 -13.46 -18.05
CA ARG A 133 19.22 -14.46 -17.44
C ARG A 133 18.71 -13.96 -16.10
N GLY A 134 17.42 -14.15 -15.84
CA GLY A 134 16.76 -13.73 -14.59
C GLY A 134 17.04 -14.71 -13.44
N THR A 135 17.93 -14.35 -12.51
CA THR A 135 18.20 -15.13 -11.29
C THR A 135 17.71 -14.44 -10.00
N SER A 136 17.35 -13.16 -10.07
CA SER A 136 17.00 -12.35 -8.88
C SER A 136 15.51 -12.33 -8.53
N GLY A 137 14.63 -12.88 -9.38
CA GLY A 137 13.18 -12.72 -9.26
C GLY A 137 12.60 -13.16 -7.90
N MET A 138 13.07 -14.28 -7.34
CA MET A 138 12.58 -14.75 -6.02
C MET A 138 13.10 -13.86 -4.88
N VAL A 139 14.39 -13.53 -4.85
CA VAL A 139 14.97 -12.66 -3.82
C VAL A 139 14.31 -11.28 -3.85
N ALA A 140 14.19 -10.69 -5.04
CA ALA A 140 13.50 -9.43 -5.24
C ALA A 140 12.06 -9.47 -4.74
N ALA A 141 11.35 -10.58 -5.01
CA ALA A 141 9.97 -10.75 -4.60
C ALA A 141 9.81 -11.01 -3.09
N MET A 142 10.78 -11.66 -2.43
CA MET A 142 10.82 -11.77 -0.97
C MET A 142 11.07 -10.41 -0.33
N LEU A 143 12.07 -9.65 -0.80
CA LEU A 143 12.34 -8.31 -0.29
C LEU A 143 11.10 -7.40 -0.43
N ALA A 144 10.45 -7.44 -1.60
CA ALA A 144 9.21 -6.70 -1.87
C ALA A 144 8.01 -7.12 -1.01
N ALA A 145 8.05 -8.32 -0.43
CA ALA A 145 6.97 -8.88 0.37
C ALA A 145 7.10 -8.54 1.86
N VAL A 146 8.29 -8.13 2.31
CA VAL A 146 8.52 -7.74 3.71
C VAL A 146 7.84 -6.39 3.97
N PRO A 147 6.91 -6.28 4.93
CA PRO A 147 6.35 -4.99 5.34
C PRO A 147 7.42 -4.08 5.94
N GLU A 148 7.35 -2.80 5.64
CA GLU A 148 8.31 -1.79 6.09
C GLU A 148 8.32 -1.63 7.61
N PHE A 149 7.16 -1.66 8.27
CA PHE A 149 7.05 -1.55 9.74
C PHE A 149 7.60 -2.80 10.44
N LEU A 150 7.46 -3.96 9.79
CA LEU A 150 8.05 -5.20 10.26
C LEU A 150 9.58 -5.11 10.19
N LEU A 151 10.11 -4.74 9.02
CA LEU A 151 11.54 -4.57 8.84
C LEU A 151 12.09 -3.52 9.79
N ALA A 152 11.38 -2.41 10.00
CA ALA A 152 11.73 -1.38 10.98
C ALA A 152 11.83 -1.95 12.40
N THR A 153 10.86 -2.76 12.82
CA THR A 153 10.86 -3.39 14.15
C THR A 153 12.05 -4.34 14.32
N VAL A 154 12.32 -5.19 13.32
CA VAL A 154 13.47 -6.11 13.34
C VAL A 154 14.80 -5.34 13.35
N LEU A 155 14.93 -4.31 12.52
CA LEU A 155 16.13 -3.47 12.47
C LEU A 155 16.36 -2.69 13.77
N LEU A 156 15.30 -2.22 14.41
CA LEU A 156 15.39 -1.57 15.72
C LEU A 156 15.90 -2.57 16.78
N VAL A 157 15.34 -3.77 16.82
CA VAL A 157 15.74 -4.80 17.80
C VAL A 157 17.18 -5.26 17.54
N VAL A 158 17.50 -5.63 16.30
CA VAL A 158 18.82 -6.19 15.98
C VAL A 158 19.89 -5.10 15.96
N GLY A 159 19.70 -4.06 15.16
CA GLY A 159 20.70 -3.01 14.95
C GLY A 159 20.77 -1.99 16.08
N GLY A 160 19.63 -1.69 16.71
CA GLY A 160 19.55 -0.71 17.79
C GLY A 160 19.77 -1.30 19.18
N VAL A 161 19.06 -2.39 19.51
CA VAL A 161 19.08 -2.96 20.87
C VAL A 161 20.20 -3.99 21.05
N TRP A 162 20.26 -5.03 20.20
CA TRP A 162 21.21 -6.13 20.37
C TRP A 162 22.63 -5.76 19.99
N LEU A 163 22.81 -5.07 18.85
CA LEU A 163 24.12 -4.69 18.35
C LEU A 163 24.58 -3.32 18.87
N GLY A 164 23.66 -2.45 19.28
CA GLY A 164 23.97 -1.10 19.75
C GLY A 164 24.63 -0.19 18.71
N TRP A 165 24.51 -0.51 17.41
CA TRP A 165 25.20 0.22 16.34
C TRP A 165 24.51 1.53 15.96
N PHE A 166 23.20 1.62 16.16
CA PHE A 166 22.37 2.73 15.71
C PHE A 166 21.39 3.17 16.81
N PRO A 167 20.96 4.44 16.83
CA PRO A 167 19.96 4.90 17.77
C PRO A 167 18.60 4.24 17.50
N THR A 168 17.86 3.95 18.58
CA THR A 168 16.53 3.32 18.52
C THR A 168 15.39 4.33 18.34
N ALA A 169 15.61 5.59 18.74
CA ALA A 169 14.60 6.64 18.65
C ALA A 169 15.23 8.05 18.54
N GLY A 170 14.47 8.98 17.96
CA GLY A 170 14.82 10.40 17.90
C GLY A 170 15.29 10.85 16.52
N TRP A 171 15.62 12.14 16.41
CA TRP A 171 15.98 12.78 15.13
C TRP A 171 17.06 13.84 15.31
N LYS A 172 18.24 13.41 15.75
CA LYS A 172 19.39 14.28 16.03
C LYS A 172 20.59 13.87 15.17
N GLY A 173 20.60 14.33 13.92
CA GLY A 173 21.69 14.08 12.97
C GLY A 173 21.51 12.83 12.08
N PRO A 174 22.43 12.61 11.12
CA PRO A 174 22.24 11.67 10.01
C PRO A 174 22.26 10.19 10.42
N VAL A 175 22.84 9.84 11.59
CA VAL A 175 22.83 8.45 12.08
C VAL A 175 21.41 7.93 12.36
N HIS A 176 20.50 8.82 12.78
CA HIS A 176 19.09 8.48 13.01
C HIS A 176 18.32 8.18 11.72
N LEU A 177 18.88 8.52 10.55
CA LEU A 177 18.26 8.30 9.25
C LEU A 177 18.47 6.86 8.74
N VAL A 178 19.52 6.17 9.19
CA VAL A 178 19.99 4.91 8.58
C VAL A 178 18.95 3.80 8.71
N LEU A 179 18.56 3.43 9.93
CA LEU A 179 17.60 2.35 10.14
C LEU A 179 16.22 2.66 9.50
N PRO A 180 15.65 3.87 9.68
CA PRO A 180 14.41 4.25 9.00
C PRO A 180 14.49 4.16 7.46
N ALA A 181 15.57 4.66 6.87
CA ALA A 181 15.74 4.65 5.41
C ALA A 181 15.91 3.22 4.86
N VAL A 182 16.62 2.35 5.58
CA VAL A 182 16.76 0.93 5.19
C VAL A 182 15.42 0.20 5.32
N ALA A 183 14.68 0.44 6.40
CA ALA A 183 13.38 -0.18 6.63
C ALA A 183 12.37 0.12 5.51
N LEU A 184 12.32 1.36 5.03
CA LEU A 184 11.47 1.77 3.92
C LEU A 184 12.03 1.39 2.55
N GLY A 185 13.34 1.56 2.37
CA GLY A 185 14.00 1.45 1.09
C GLY A 185 14.18 0.03 0.59
N VAL A 186 14.45 -0.94 1.49
CA VAL A 186 14.69 -2.33 1.08
C VAL A 186 13.45 -2.98 0.43
N PRO A 187 12.24 -2.91 1.03
CA PRO A 187 11.04 -3.46 0.39
C PRO A 187 10.69 -2.74 -0.92
N ALA A 188 10.78 -1.41 -0.93
CA ALA A 188 10.54 -0.62 -2.14
C ALA A 188 11.53 -0.98 -3.25
N GLY A 189 12.81 -1.12 -2.93
CA GLY A 189 13.85 -1.53 -3.88
C GLY A 189 13.69 -2.96 -4.38
N GLY A 190 13.22 -3.88 -3.51
CA GLY A 190 12.79 -5.22 -3.89
C GLY A 190 11.70 -5.20 -4.97
N LEU A 191 10.68 -4.35 -4.78
CA LEU A 191 9.57 -4.21 -5.72
C LEU A 191 10.01 -3.59 -7.05
N LEU A 192 10.73 -2.46 -7.01
CA LEU A 192 11.26 -1.78 -8.20
C LEU A 192 12.21 -2.69 -8.98
N GLY A 193 13.13 -3.35 -8.27
CA GLY A 193 14.09 -4.30 -8.81
C GLY A 193 13.40 -5.50 -9.45
N ARG A 194 12.37 -6.06 -8.81
CA ARG A 194 11.57 -7.17 -9.37
C ARG A 194 10.90 -6.77 -10.68
N LEU A 195 10.20 -5.63 -10.71
CA LEU A 195 9.49 -5.16 -11.90
C LEU A 195 10.43 -5.02 -13.11
N ALA A 196 11.62 -4.44 -12.88
CA ALA A 196 12.63 -4.32 -13.92
C ALA A 196 13.26 -5.67 -14.29
N ALA A 197 13.64 -6.49 -13.29
CA ALA A 197 14.29 -7.78 -13.50
C ALA A 197 13.39 -8.81 -14.20
N ASP A 198 12.08 -8.73 -14.02
CA ASP A 198 11.11 -9.63 -14.68
C ASP A 198 10.87 -9.24 -16.16
N ALA A 199 10.89 -7.94 -16.46
CA ALA A 199 10.69 -7.43 -17.82
C ALA A 199 11.93 -7.59 -18.71
N LEU A 200 13.12 -7.41 -18.13
CA LEU A 200 14.37 -7.27 -18.86
C LEU A 200 14.76 -8.51 -19.71
N PRO A 201 14.61 -9.77 -19.25
CA PRO A 201 14.96 -10.94 -20.05
C PRO A 201 14.14 -11.05 -21.35
N ALA A 202 12.86 -10.69 -21.30
CA ALA A 202 11.99 -10.73 -22.46
C ALA A 202 12.35 -9.64 -23.48
N VAL A 203 12.78 -8.48 -22.99
CA VAL A 203 13.26 -7.36 -23.82
C VAL A 203 14.63 -7.66 -24.45
N LEU A 204 15.55 -8.28 -23.71
CA LEU A 204 16.86 -8.66 -24.22
C LEU A 204 16.80 -9.68 -25.36
N ASP A 205 15.69 -10.40 -25.51
CA ASP A 205 15.45 -11.37 -26.58
C ASP A 205 14.59 -10.80 -27.74
N GLU A 206 14.33 -9.49 -27.73
CA GLU A 206 13.75 -8.84 -28.91
C GLU A 206 14.76 -8.81 -30.08
N ARG A 207 14.25 -8.85 -31.31
CA ARG A 207 15.06 -8.93 -32.55
C ARG A 207 16.12 -7.83 -32.68
N TRP A 208 15.84 -6.62 -32.18
CA TRP A 208 16.81 -5.52 -32.23
C TRP A 208 18.04 -5.79 -31.34
N ALA A 209 17.84 -6.45 -30.19
CA ALA A 209 18.91 -6.77 -29.27
C ALA A 209 19.78 -7.90 -29.81
N GLU A 210 19.17 -8.87 -30.50
CA GLU A 210 19.90 -9.90 -31.26
C GLU A 210 20.72 -9.29 -32.39
N LEU A 211 20.14 -8.37 -33.17
CA LEU A 211 20.82 -7.68 -34.26
C LEU A 211 22.01 -6.86 -33.76
N TRP A 212 21.86 -6.11 -32.66
CA TRP A 212 22.94 -5.34 -32.06
C TRP A 212 24.08 -6.24 -31.56
N ARG A 213 23.73 -7.38 -30.95
CA ARG A 213 24.71 -8.40 -30.53
C ARG A 213 25.46 -8.99 -31.73
N ALA A 214 24.76 -9.29 -32.82
CA ALA A 214 25.36 -9.79 -34.06
C ALA A 214 26.25 -8.75 -34.76
N ALA A 215 25.89 -7.46 -34.68
CA ALA A 215 26.65 -6.34 -35.23
C ALA A 215 27.87 -5.92 -34.37
N GLY A 216 28.22 -6.67 -33.31
CA GLY A 216 29.38 -6.38 -32.47
C GLY A 216 29.20 -5.20 -31.50
N VAL A 217 27.96 -4.73 -31.27
CA VAL A 217 27.70 -3.65 -30.30
C VAL A 217 28.04 -4.12 -28.89
N THR A 218 28.73 -3.26 -28.13
CA THR A 218 29.16 -3.57 -26.75
C THR A 218 27.98 -3.93 -25.83
N ARG A 219 28.21 -4.86 -24.89
CA ARG A 219 27.20 -5.29 -23.90
C ARG A 219 26.61 -4.12 -23.12
N ALA A 220 27.41 -3.10 -22.80
CA ALA A 220 26.96 -1.89 -22.11
C ALA A 220 25.94 -1.09 -22.93
N ARG A 221 26.13 -0.96 -24.25
CA ARG A 221 25.17 -0.27 -25.12
C ARG A 221 23.87 -1.07 -25.30
N VAL A 222 23.96 -2.39 -25.41
CA VAL A 222 22.77 -3.27 -25.47
C VAL A 222 21.99 -3.18 -24.15
N ALA A 223 22.68 -3.24 -23.00
CA ALA A 223 22.08 -3.07 -21.67
C ALA A 223 21.40 -1.69 -21.51
N GLY A 224 22.07 -0.62 -21.95
CA GLY A 224 21.49 0.73 -21.97
C GLY A 224 20.25 0.84 -22.85
N GLY A 225 20.26 0.20 -24.02
CA GLY A 225 19.08 0.11 -24.90
C GLY A 225 17.93 -0.65 -24.24
N ALA A 226 18.21 -1.77 -23.58
CA ALA A 226 17.21 -2.58 -22.89
C ALA A 226 16.58 -1.82 -21.71
N LEU A 227 17.38 -1.08 -20.93
CA LEU A 227 16.88 -0.21 -19.86
C LEU A 227 15.99 0.91 -20.42
N ARG A 228 16.40 1.57 -21.51
CA ARG A 228 15.57 2.59 -22.19
C ARG A 228 14.25 2.02 -22.70
N ARG A 229 14.22 0.75 -23.07
CA ARG A 229 13.01 0.03 -23.50
C ARG A 229 12.10 -0.37 -22.34
N VAL A 230 12.66 -0.69 -21.17
CA VAL A 230 11.93 -1.17 -19.97
C VAL A 230 11.43 -0.02 -19.09
N LEU A 231 12.21 1.05 -18.92
CA LEU A 231 11.90 2.11 -17.97
C LEU A 231 10.56 2.83 -18.22
N PRO A 232 10.23 3.33 -19.43
CA PRO A 232 9.03 4.14 -19.63
C PRO A 232 7.72 3.44 -19.23
N PRO A 233 7.49 2.15 -19.57
CA PRO A 233 6.33 1.40 -19.09
C PRO A 233 6.26 1.20 -17.57
N LEU A 234 7.41 1.20 -16.88
CA LEU A 234 7.48 0.99 -15.42
C LEU A 234 7.40 2.28 -14.60
N VAL A 235 7.68 3.45 -15.19
CA VAL A 235 7.65 4.75 -14.47
C VAL A 235 6.35 4.98 -13.69
N PRO A 236 5.13 4.70 -14.22
CA PRO A 236 3.91 4.86 -13.42
C PRO A 236 3.89 4.00 -12.16
N GLN A 237 4.40 2.77 -12.23
CA GLN A 237 4.49 1.88 -11.08
C GLN A 237 5.54 2.38 -10.09
N PHE A 238 6.65 2.94 -10.57
CA PHE A 238 7.67 3.54 -9.71
C PHE A 238 7.12 4.77 -8.97
N GLY A 239 6.33 5.60 -9.66
CA GLY A 239 5.60 6.70 -9.03
C GLY A 239 4.68 6.23 -7.92
N LEU A 240 3.90 5.17 -8.15
CA LEU A 240 3.05 4.56 -7.11
C LEU A 240 3.85 4.01 -5.93
N VAL A 241 5.05 3.46 -6.14
CA VAL A 241 5.94 3.03 -5.05
C VAL A 241 6.38 4.23 -4.21
N VAL A 242 6.75 5.35 -4.84
CA VAL A 242 7.14 6.57 -4.13
C VAL A 242 5.96 7.15 -3.33
N VAL A 243 4.73 7.11 -3.86
CA VAL A 243 3.54 7.48 -3.09
C VAL A 243 3.28 6.50 -1.93
N GLY A 244 3.52 5.21 -2.15
CA GLY A 244 3.45 4.19 -1.11
C GLY A 244 4.43 4.41 0.04
N LEU A 245 5.64 4.92 -0.25
CA LEU A 245 6.63 5.28 0.77
C LEU A 245 6.09 6.31 1.76
N THR A 246 5.21 7.22 1.34
CA THR A 246 4.54 8.17 2.22
C THR A 246 3.71 7.45 3.30
N GLY A 247 3.02 6.37 2.93
CA GLY A 247 2.24 5.56 3.87
C GLY A 247 3.12 4.79 4.83
N GLY A 248 4.13 4.11 4.30
CA GLY A 248 5.10 3.38 5.10
C GLY A 248 5.89 4.27 6.06
N ALA A 249 6.21 5.49 5.63
CA ALA A 249 6.90 6.48 6.45
C ALA A 249 6.15 6.78 7.74
N VAL A 250 4.81 6.80 7.75
CA VAL A 250 4.04 7.02 8.98
C VAL A 250 4.35 5.97 10.06
N ALA A 251 4.42 4.70 9.67
CA ALA A 251 4.73 3.62 10.60
C ALA A 251 6.19 3.67 11.06
N VAL A 252 7.12 3.94 10.14
CA VAL A 252 8.55 4.06 10.46
C VAL A 252 8.84 5.28 11.34
N GLU A 253 8.19 6.42 11.07
CA GLU A 253 8.26 7.62 11.91
C GLU A 253 7.74 7.35 13.31
N THR A 254 6.67 6.57 13.42
CA THR A 254 6.10 6.17 14.70
C THR A 254 7.07 5.28 15.47
N ILE A 255 7.66 4.26 14.83
CA ILE A 255 8.60 3.30 15.45
C ILE A 255 9.85 4.01 15.98
N PHE A 256 10.53 4.79 15.14
CA PHE A 256 11.78 5.47 15.47
C PHE A 256 11.59 6.86 16.08
N ALA A 257 10.35 7.24 16.42
CA ALA A 257 9.99 8.55 16.97
C ALA A 257 10.49 9.75 16.13
N VAL A 258 10.46 9.62 14.81
CA VAL A 258 10.82 10.68 13.86
C VAL A 258 9.71 11.74 13.84
N PRO A 259 10.03 13.04 13.94
CA PRO A 259 9.05 14.13 13.91
C PRO A 259 8.60 14.45 12.47
N GLY A 260 8.16 13.44 11.73
CA GLY A 260 7.64 13.59 10.38
C GLY A 260 6.15 13.91 10.33
N ILE A 261 5.66 14.21 9.12
CA ILE A 261 4.27 14.62 8.87
C ILE A 261 3.27 13.50 9.19
N GLY A 262 3.67 12.22 9.04
CA GLY A 262 2.83 11.08 9.35
C GLY A 262 2.53 10.98 10.83
N ARG A 263 3.57 11.08 11.66
CA ARG A 263 3.42 11.12 13.13
C ARG A 263 2.62 12.34 13.59
N THR A 264 2.84 13.50 12.95
CA THR A 264 2.05 14.73 13.22
C THR A 264 0.57 14.52 12.90
N ALA A 265 0.24 13.95 11.74
CA ALA A 265 -1.15 13.66 11.35
C ALA A 265 -1.83 12.67 12.32
N LEU A 266 -1.11 11.61 12.72
CA LEU A 266 -1.61 10.62 13.68
C LEU A 266 -1.85 11.26 15.06
N GLY A 267 -0.95 12.11 15.52
CA GLY A 267 -1.10 12.88 16.76
C GLY A 267 -2.31 13.81 16.72
N ALA A 268 -2.43 14.60 15.64
CA ALA A 268 -3.54 15.55 15.44
C ALA A 268 -4.90 14.85 15.43
N ALA A 269 -5.00 13.68 14.80
CA ALA A 269 -6.24 12.90 14.83
C ALA A 269 -6.59 12.37 16.22
N ARG A 270 -5.59 11.89 16.98
CA ARG A 270 -5.79 11.42 18.36
C ARG A 270 -6.24 12.54 19.28
N SER A 271 -5.73 13.76 19.10
CA SER A 271 -6.11 14.94 19.88
C SER A 271 -7.28 15.74 19.29
N GLN A 272 -7.90 15.28 18.20
CA GLN A 272 -8.93 16.00 17.44
C GLN A 272 -8.52 17.43 17.06
N ASP A 273 -7.22 17.66 16.81
CA ASP A 273 -6.70 18.93 16.33
C ASP A 273 -6.98 19.07 14.84
N LEU A 274 -8.15 19.62 14.53
CA LEU A 274 -8.69 19.55 13.19
C LEU A 274 -7.91 20.37 12.15
N PRO A 275 -7.50 21.63 12.42
CA PRO A 275 -6.68 22.40 11.50
C PRO A 275 -5.35 21.70 11.20
N LEU A 276 -4.68 21.17 12.22
CA LEU A 276 -3.41 20.46 12.05
C LEU A 276 -3.58 19.16 11.25
N LEU A 277 -4.62 18.38 11.55
CA LEU A 277 -4.96 17.15 10.81
C LEU A 277 -5.25 17.46 9.34
N GLN A 278 -6.05 18.48 9.08
CA GLN A 278 -6.41 18.89 7.72
C GLN A 278 -5.19 19.39 6.94
N GLY A 279 -4.35 20.23 7.55
CA GLY A 279 -3.10 20.69 6.95
C GLY A 279 -2.17 19.54 6.59
N ALA A 280 -2.00 18.56 7.48
CA ALA A 280 -1.18 17.39 7.22
C ALA A 280 -1.74 16.50 6.09
N VAL A 281 -3.06 16.26 6.07
CA VAL A 281 -3.72 15.47 5.01
C VAL A 281 -3.58 16.16 3.65
N LEU A 282 -3.79 17.47 3.59
CA LEU A 282 -3.63 18.26 2.35
C LEU A 282 -2.18 18.25 1.85
N ALA A 283 -1.20 18.38 2.75
CA ALA A 283 0.22 18.32 2.40
C ALA A 283 0.60 16.94 1.80
N LEU A 284 0.11 15.86 2.39
CA LEU A 284 0.34 14.50 1.89
C LEU A 284 -0.34 14.23 0.55
N LEU A 285 -1.57 14.75 0.39
CA LEU A 285 -2.31 14.73 -0.86
C LEU A 285 -1.57 15.46 -1.98
N LEU A 286 -1.09 16.67 -1.69
CA LEU A 286 -0.30 17.46 -2.61
C LEU A 286 0.97 16.72 -3.01
N LEU A 287 1.68 16.13 -2.04
CA LEU A 287 2.86 15.31 -2.30
C LEU A 287 2.54 14.14 -3.25
N GLY A 288 1.48 13.38 -2.99
CA GLY A 288 1.07 12.27 -3.84
C GLY A 288 0.75 12.69 -5.28
N LEU A 289 0.05 13.81 -5.44
CA LEU A 289 -0.27 14.38 -6.76
C LEU A 289 0.97 14.89 -7.50
N LEU A 290 1.89 15.54 -6.79
CA LEU A 290 3.16 16.01 -7.35
C LEU A 290 4.03 14.83 -7.81
N VAL A 291 4.12 13.75 -7.02
CA VAL A 291 4.84 12.54 -7.39
C VAL A 291 4.20 11.86 -8.60
N GLY A 292 2.86 11.74 -8.64
CA GLY A 292 2.14 11.19 -9.79
C GLY A 292 2.34 12.02 -11.06
N GLY A 293 2.28 13.35 -10.94
CA GLY A 293 2.55 14.29 -12.03
C GLY A 293 4.00 14.21 -12.53
N ALA A 294 4.97 14.14 -11.61
CA ALA A 294 6.37 13.97 -11.93
C ALA A 294 6.63 12.64 -12.66
N ALA A 295 6.03 11.54 -12.20
CA ALA A 295 6.12 10.24 -12.88
C ALA A 295 5.53 10.31 -14.29
N ALA A 296 4.39 10.98 -14.48
CA ALA A 296 3.80 11.18 -15.80
C ALA A 296 4.72 12.01 -16.72
N LEU A 297 5.34 13.07 -16.20
CA LEU A 297 6.29 13.91 -16.93
C LEU A 297 7.55 13.14 -17.33
N VAL A 298 8.16 12.40 -16.39
CA VAL A 298 9.34 11.55 -16.64
C VAL A 298 9.01 10.52 -17.71
N ARG A 299 7.86 9.84 -17.61
CA ARG A 299 7.40 8.92 -18.65
C ARG A 299 7.30 9.60 -20.01
N HIS A 300 6.66 10.77 -20.09
CA HIS A 300 6.54 11.51 -21.36
C HIS A 300 7.92 11.91 -21.92
N ARG A 301 8.86 12.34 -21.06
CA ARG A 301 10.23 12.68 -21.47
C ARG A 301 10.99 11.48 -22.01
N LEU A 302 10.85 10.31 -21.39
CA LEU A 302 11.49 9.08 -21.84
C LEU A 302 10.93 8.55 -23.17
N LEU A 303 9.63 8.76 -23.42
CA LEU A 303 8.97 8.32 -24.66
C LEU A 303 9.19 9.25 -25.85
N GLY A 304 9.44 10.53 -25.59
CA GLY A 304 9.53 11.55 -26.64
C GLY A 304 8.16 11.92 -27.25
N PRO A 305 8.12 12.93 -28.14
CA PRO A 305 6.87 13.47 -28.70
C PRO A 305 6.18 12.54 -29.73
N GLY A 306 6.91 11.60 -30.34
CA GLY A 306 6.42 10.79 -31.46
C GLY A 306 5.69 9.48 -31.10
N LEU A 307 5.85 8.97 -29.87
CA LEU A 307 5.28 7.69 -29.43
C LEU A 307 4.24 7.92 -28.33
N ARG A 308 3.08 8.47 -28.73
CA ARG A 308 2.00 8.77 -27.79
C ARG A 308 1.11 7.57 -27.48
N ASP A 309 0.88 6.65 -28.44
CA ASP A 309 -0.12 5.58 -28.25
C ASP A 309 0.21 4.19 -28.84
N ALA A 310 1.23 4.02 -29.70
CA ALA A 310 1.48 2.73 -30.38
C ALA A 310 2.87 2.17 -30.06
N GLY A 311 2.94 1.08 -29.28
CA GLY A 311 4.15 0.22 -29.22
C GLY A 311 4.90 0.12 -27.90
N LEU A 312 4.26 0.33 -26.75
CA LEU A 312 4.95 0.26 -25.43
C LEU A 312 4.65 -1.00 -24.62
N THR A 313 3.86 -1.92 -25.15
CA THR A 313 3.65 -3.20 -24.49
C THR A 313 4.99 -3.90 -24.36
N LEU A 314 5.36 -4.22 -23.12
CA LEU A 314 6.51 -5.06 -22.88
C LEU A 314 6.16 -6.48 -23.33
N PRO A 315 7.13 -7.22 -23.91
CA PRO A 315 6.94 -8.64 -24.14
C PRO A 315 6.60 -9.32 -22.80
N ALA A 316 5.77 -10.36 -22.87
CA ALA A 316 5.32 -11.04 -21.66
C ALA A 316 6.53 -11.49 -20.82
N PRO A 317 6.60 -11.10 -19.54
CA PRO A 317 7.72 -11.47 -18.68
C PRO A 317 7.80 -12.99 -18.55
N ARG A 318 9.02 -13.51 -18.41
CA ARG A 318 9.24 -14.94 -18.20
C ARG A 318 8.99 -15.27 -16.73
N PRO A 319 8.05 -16.17 -16.40
CA PRO A 319 7.83 -16.52 -15.01
C PRO A 319 9.10 -17.17 -14.45
N PRO A 320 9.53 -16.79 -13.23
CA PRO A 320 10.63 -17.47 -12.58
C PRO A 320 10.27 -18.93 -12.35
N ARG A 321 11.25 -19.82 -12.51
CA ARG A 321 11.06 -21.25 -12.23
C ARG A 321 11.08 -21.45 -10.72
N VAL A 322 9.91 -21.66 -10.14
CA VAL A 322 9.74 -21.99 -8.73
C VAL A 322 9.22 -23.42 -8.65
N GLY A 323 9.90 -24.27 -7.87
CA GLY A 323 9.40 -25.60 -7.55
C GLY A 323 8.21 -25.53 -6.58
N PRO A 324 7.33 -26.54 -6.53
CA PRO A 324 6.18 -26.54 -5.62
C PRO A 324 6.60 -26.54 -4.14
N ALA A 325 7.81 -26.99 -3.82
CA ALA A 325 8.28 -27.13 -2.44
C ALA A 325 8.24 -25.83 -1.64
N VAL A 326 8.67 -24.69 -2.21
CA VAL A 326 8.72 -23.41 -1.49
C VAL A 326 7.32 -22.95 -1.02
N PRO A 327 6.32 -22.78 -1.90
CA PRO A 327 4.98 -22.39 -1.44
C PRO A 327 4.33 -23.47 -0.57
N VAL A 328 4.59 -24.76 -0.79
CA VAL A 328 4.05 -25.83 0.07
C VAL A 328 4.63 -25.76 1.48
N VAL A 329 5.94 -25.59 1.63
CA VAL A 329 6.59 -25.46 2.95
C VAL A 329 6.09 -24.22 3.69
N LEU A 330 5.99 -23.07 3.01
CA LEU A 330 5.46 -21.85 3.62
C LEU A 330 3.98 -21.99 4.01
N ALA A 331 3.18 -22.69 3.20
CA ALA A 331 1.79 -22.99 3.53
C ALA A 331 1.67 -23.92 4.74
N VAL A 332 2.46 -24.99 4.80
CA VAL A 332 2.49 -25.93 5.93
C VAL A 332 2.94 -25.21 7.20
N LEU A 333 3.96 -24.36 7.13
CA LEU A 333 4.43 -23.57 8.26
C LEU A 333 3.31 -22.64 8.79
N LEU A 334 2.69 -21.87 7.89
CA LEU A 334 1.63 -20.92 8.26
C LEU A 334 0.40 -21.64 8.83
N LEU A 335 -0.07 -22.70 8.14
CA LEU A 335 -1.23 -23.48 8.58
C LEU A 335 -0.94 -24.25 9.87
N GLY A 336 0.29 -24.71 10.08
CA GLY A 336 0.71 -25.36 11.32
C GLY A 336 0.69 -24.39 12.51
N MET A 337 1.26 -23.18 12.34
CA MET A 337 1.19 -22.12 13.36
C MET A 337 -0.24 -21.74 13.69
N ILE A 338 -1.09 -21.56 12.66
CA ILE A 338 -2.50 -21.21 12.84
C ILE A 338 -3.24 -22.34 13.54
N GLY A 339 -3.14 -23.57 13.02
CA GLY A 339 -3.83 -24.74 13.53
C GLY A 339 -3.47 -25.04 14.99
N TRP A 340 -2.19 -24.95 15.36
CA TRP A 340 -1.79 -25.15 16.75
C TRP A 340 -2.26 -24.02 17.67
N GLY A 341 -2.24 -22.77 17.19
CA GLY A 341 -2.79 -21.64 17.94
C GLY A 341 -4.30 -21.73 18.17
N LEU A 342 -5.05 -22.27 17.20
CA LEU A 342 -6.50 -22.46 17.33
C LEU A 342 -6.91 -23.49 18.39
N LEU A 343 -5.99 -24.34 18.85
CA LEU A 343 -6.26 -25.32 19.93
C LEU A 343 -6.14 -24.73 21.34
N ARG A 344 -5.79 -23.45 21.46
CA ARG A 344 -5.48 -22.77 22.73
C ARG A 344 -6.39 -21.55 22.92
N ASP A 345 -6.68 -21.15 24.14
CA ASP A 345 -7.49 -19.95 24.41
C ASP A 345 -6.65 -18.65 24.25
N PRO A 346 -7.01 -17.75 23.32
CA PRO A 346 -6.28 -16.49 23.11
C PRO A 346 -6.59 -15.42 24.18
N TYR A 347 -7.62 -15.61 25.01
CA TYR A 347 -8.07 -14.64 26.01
C TYR A 347 -7.71 -15.03 27.45
N ALA A 348 -7.21 -16.24 27.68
CA ALA A 348 -6.76 -16.69 28.99
C ALA A 348 -5.59 -15.82 29.49
N VAL A 349 -5.83 -15.04 30.54
CA VAL A 349 -4.85 -14.15 31.20
C VAL A 349 -4.25 -14.87 32.39
N ASP A 350 -2.92 -14.97 32.43
CA ASP A 350 -2.15 -15.45 33.59
C ASP A 350 -1.02 -14.47 33.92
N THR A 351 -1.25 -13.62 34.91
CA THR A 351 -0.29 -12.58 35.27
C THR A 351 1.01 -13.12 35.87
N ALA A 352 1.03 -14.37 36.37
CA ALA A 352 2.23 -14.99 36.93
C ALA A 352 3.25 -15.34 35.83
N THR A 353 2.77 -15.63 34.62
CA THR A 353 3.61 -15.97 33.46
C THR A 353 3.84 -14.78 32.53
N ARG A 354 3.60 -13.53 32.98
CA ARG A 354 3.79 -12.32 32.17
C ARG A 354 5.19 -12.25 31.54
N LEU A 355 5.24 -12.08 30.21
CA LEU A 355 6.48 -12.01 29.43
C LEU A 355 7.41 -13.22 29.66
N ALA A 356 6.85 -14.41 29.91
CA ALA A 356 7.61 -15.65 29.96
C ALA A 356 8.17 -16.03 28.57
N PRO A 357 9.40 -16.56 28.52
CA PRO A 357 10.01 -17.02 27.27
C PRO A 357 9.31 -18.29 26.73
N PRO A 358 9.59 -18.66 25.48
CA PRO A 358 9.13 -19.92 24.90
C PRO A 358 9.40 -21.14 25.80
N SER A 359 8.37 -21.97 25.98
CA SER A 359 8.38 -23.18 26.81
C SER A 359 7.44 -24.25 26.23
N SER A 360 7.41 -25.44 26.81
CA SER A 360 6.48 -26.50 26.39
C SER A 360 5.01 -26.12 26.62
N SER A 361 4.72 -25.39 27.70
CA SER A 361 3.38 -24.85 27.96
C SER A 361 3.04 -23.70 27.03
N HIS A 362 4.01 -22.83 26.70
CA HIS A 362 3.84 -21.69 25.80
C HIS A 362 4.89 -21.69 24.68
N PRO A 363 4.66 -22.38 23.54
CA PRO A 363 5.67 -22.61 22.50
C PRO A 363 6.26 -21.34 21.87
N LEU A 364 5.50 -20.24 21.85
CA LEU A 364 5.96 -18.92 21.40
C LEU A 364 6.07 -17.90 22.55
N GLY A 365 6.06 -18.39 23.80
CA GLY A 365 6.03 -17.58 25.00
C GLY A 365 4.69 -16.88 25.24
N THR A 366 4.69 -15.94 26.17
CA THR A 366 3.50 -15.18 26.58
C THR A 366 3.67 -13.68 26.37
N ASP A 367 2.57 -12.95 26.24
CA ASP A 367 2.57 -11.51 26.03
C ASP A 367 2.62 -10.68 27.35
N GLY A 368 2.42 -9.37 27.23
CA GLY A 368 2.41 -8.42 28.34
C GLY A 368 1.28 -8.62 29.36
N LEU A 369 0.30 -9.48 29.12
CA LEU A 369 -0.72 -9.90 30.09
C LEU A 369 -0.58 -11.38 30.49
N GLY A 370 0.45 -12.07 29.99
CA GLY A 370 0.63 -13.51 30.20
C GLY A 370 -0.24 -14.39 29.31
N ARG A 371 -0.87 -13.82 28.27
CA ARG A 371 -1.64 -14.60 27.29
C ARG A 371 -0.69 -15.33 26.35
N ASP A 372 -1.07 -16.53 25.91
CA ASP A 372 -0.27 -17.34 25.00
C ASP A 372 -0.15 -16.69 23.60
N VAL A 373 1.08 -16.41 23.17
CA VAL A 373 1.35 -15.71 21.89
C VAL A 373 0.93 -16.56 20.69
N LEU A 374 1.10 -17.89 20.76
CA LEU A 374 0.71 -18.80 19.69
C LEU A 374 -0.82 -18.85 19.55
N ALA A 375 -1.54 -18.89 20.67
CA ALA A 375 -3.00 -18.85 20.70
C ALA A 375 -3.54 -17.59 20.03
N ARG A 376 -2.99 -16.43 20.41
CA ARG A 376 -3.38 -15.13 19.83
C ARG A 376 -3.01 -15.04 18.36
N LEU A 377 -1.87 -15.61 17.94
CA LEU A 377 -1.48 -15.66 16.53
C LEU A 377 -2.44 -16.50 15.70
N GLY A 378 -2.82 -17.68 16.18
CA GLY A 378 -3.73 -18.58 15.46
C GLY A 378 -5.12 -17.98 15.28
N HIS A 379 -5.69 -17.42 16.35
CA HIS A 379 -7.00 -16.75 16.28
C HIS A 379 -6.93 -15.45 15.48
N GLY A 380 -5.80 -14.74 15.53
CA GLY A 380 -5.59 -13.49 14.78
C GLY A 380 -5.54 -13.66 13.27
N ALA A 381 -5.24 -14.87 12.78
CA ALA A 381 -5.27 -15.15 11.35
C ALA A 381 -6.64 -14.92 10.72
N ALA A 382 -7.72 -15.32 11.40
CA ALA A 382 -9.08 -15.11 10.91
C ALA A 382 -9.45 -13.62 10.87
N ALA A 383 -9.08 -12.86 11.90
CA ALA A 383 -9.31 -11.41 11.95
C ALA A 383 -8.53 -10.67 10.85
N THR A 384 -7.23 -10.93 10.70
CA THR A 384 -6.40 -10.23 9.72
C THR A 384 -6.72 -10.67 8.28
N VAL A 385 -6.68 -11.98 8.00
CA VAL A 385 -6.85 -12.54 6.64
C VAL A 385 -8.31 -12.51 6.20
N GLY A 386 -9.25 -12.78 7.10
CA GLY A 386 -10.69 -12.73 6.83
C GLY A 386 -11.17 -11.31 6.51
N THR A 387 -10.75 -10.30 7.28
CA THR A 387 -11.05 -8.91 6.96
C THR A 387 -10.39 -8.48 5.64
N ALA A 388 -9.16 -8.91 5.35
CA ALA A 388 -8.52 -8.64 4.07
C ALA A 388 -9.30 -9.22 2.88
N ALA A 389 -9.80 -10.46 3.01
CA ALA A 389 -10.64 -11.09 1.99
C ALA A 389 -11.95 -10.33 1.78
N ALA A 390 -12.60 -9.88 2.86
CA ALA A 390 -13.81 -9.07 2.79
C ALA A 390 -13.55 -7.72 2.07
N VAL A 391 -12.45 -7.03 2.40
CA VAL A 391 -12.06 -5.78 1.73
C VAL A 391 -11.80 -6.00 0.23
N CYS A 392 -11.10 -7.08 -0.14
CA CYS A 392 -10.88 -7.43 -1.55
C CYS A 392 -12.19 -7.71 -2.29
N ALA A 393 -13.15 -8.38 -1.65
CA ALA A 393 -14.47 -8.64 -2.23
C ALA A 393 -15.31 -7.35 -2.38
N LEU A 394 -15.31 -6.48 -1.36
CA LEU A 394 -15.99 -5.19 -1.40
C LEU A 394 -15.39 -4.24 -2.44
N GLY A 395 -14.07 -4.27 -2.63
CA GLY A 395 -13.38 -3.47 -3.65
C GLY A 395 -13.59 -3.98 -5.08
N PHE A 396 -13.96 -5.26 -5.28
CA PHE A 396 -14.13 -5.86 -6.60
C PHE A 396 -15.29 -5.25 -7.40
N LEU A 397 -16.46 -5.10 -6.78
CA LEU A 397 -17.66 -4.57 -7.44
C LEU A 397 -17.50 -3.12 -7.96
N PRO A 398 -17.09 -2.13 -7.13
CA PRO A 398 -16.89 -0.76 -7.60
C PRO A 398 -15.76 -0.70 -8.62
N ALA A 399 -14.69 -1.49 -8.46
CA ALA A 399 -13.62 -1.55 -9.44
C ALA A 399 -14.11 -2.04 -10.80
N LEU A 400 -14.92 -3.11 -10.82
CA LEU A 400 -15.49 -3.66 -12.04
C LEU A 400 -16.40 -2.62 -12.72
N ALA A 401 -17.27 -1.95 -11.95
CA ALA A 401 -18.16 -0.90 -12.45
C ALA A 401 -17.38 0.29 -13.04
N LEU A 402 -16.38 0.80 -12.31
CA LEU A 402 -15.55 1.93 -12.73
C LEU A 402 -14.68 1.58 -13.95
N GLY A 403 -14.34 0.31 -14.14
CA GLY A 403 -13.67 -0.19 -15.35
C GLY A 403 -14.47 0.07 -16.64
N PHE A 404 -15.79 0.17 -16.58
CA PHE A 404 -16.62 0.50 -17.74
C PHE A 404 -16.68 2.00 -18.06
N VAL A 405 -16.25 2.86 -17.14
CA VAL A 405 -16.28 4.33 -17.24
C VAL A 405 -14.91 4.97 -16.97
N PRO A 406 -13.85 4.60 -17.72
CA PRO A 406 -12.47 4.95 -17.41
C PRO A 406 -12.20 6.46 -17.30
N ASN A 407 -12.92 7.29 -18.06
CA ASN A 407 -12.74 8.75 -18.04
C ASN A 407 -13.20 9.40 -16.73
N VAL A 408 -14.19 8.82 -16.05
CA VAL A 408 -14.65 9.28 -14.73
C VAL A 408 -13.78 8.68 -13.64
N ALA A 409 -13.44 7.39 -13.78
CA ALA A 409 -12.62 6.67 -12.83
C ALA A 409 -11.21 7.28 -12.69
N ALA A 410 -10.65 7.87 -13.75
CA ALA A 410 -9.29 8.42 -13.74
C ALA A 410 -9.07 9.48 -12.65
N GLY A 411 -9.91 10.53 -12.58
CA GLY A 411 -9.70 11.61 -11.61
C GLY A 411 -9.90 11.17 -10.16
N VAL A 412 -10.89 10.29 -9.91
CA VAL A 412 -11.10 9.72 -8.57
C VAL A 412 -9.96 8.75 -8.20
N SER A 413 -9.46 7.98 -9.17
CA SER A 413 -8.31 7.08 -8.97
C SER A 413 -7.04 7.85 -8.64
N ASP A 414 -6.82 9.02 -9.23
CA ASP A 414 -5.65 9.86 -8.93
C ASP A 414 -5.65 10.30 -7.46
N ILE A 415 -6.81 10.72 -6.94
CA ILE A 415 -6.96 11.08 -5.52
C ILE A 415 -6.82 9.85 -4.62
N ALA A 416 -7.50 8.75 -4.94
CA ALA A 416 -7.41 7.52 -4.16
C ALA A 416 -5.98 6.95 -4.11
N ASN A 417 -5.24 7.00 -5.22
CA ASN A 417 -3.84 6.57 -5.26
C ASN A 417 -2.92 7.54 -4.51
N ALA A 418 -3.27 8.83 -4.42
CA ALA A 418 -2.50 9.83 -3.70
C ALA A 418 -2.66 9.74 -2.17
N LEU A 419 -3.74 9.13 -1.66
CA LEU A 419 -3.92 8.88 -0.23
C LEU A 419 -3.40 7.50 0.16
N PRO A 420 -2.37 7.41 1.02
CA PRO A 420 -2.01 6.16 1.65
C PRO A 420 -3.15 5.62 2.54
N PRO A 421 -3.34 4.29 2.64
CA PRO A 421 -4.38 3.69 3.49
C PRO A 421 -4.31 4.14 4.95
N VAL A 422 -3.11 4.39 5.47
CA VAL A 422 -2.90 4.92 6.83
C VAL A 422 -3.57 6.27 7.03
N ILE A 423 -3.52 7.17 6.04
CA ILE A 423 -4.11 8.51 6.16
C ILE A 423 -5.63 8.43 6.18
N VAL A 424 -6.22 7.59 5.32
CA VAL A 424 -7.66 7.33 5.38
C VAL A 424 -8.03 6.64 6.70
N GLY A 425 -7.19 5.74 7.20
CA GLY A 425 -7.38 5.07 8.49
C GLY A 425 -7.39 6.06 9.66
N ILE A 426 -6.48 7.04 9.65
CA ILE A 426 -6.42 8.13 10.62
C ILE A 426 -7.72 8.94 10.59
N LEU A 427 -8.23 9.29 9.39
CA LEU A 427 -9.47 10.04 9.24
C LEU A 427 -10.70 9.25 9.70
N VAL A 428 -10.79 7.98 9.32
CA VAL A 428 -11.90 7.11 9.74
C VAL A 428 -11.87 6.86 11.24
N ALA A 429 -10.69 6.70 11.84
CA ALA A 429 -10.55 6.55 13.29
C ALA A 429 -10.84 7.85 14.06
N ALA A 430 -10.50 9.01 13.48
CA ALA A 430 -10.87 10.31 14.02
C ALA A 430 -12.40 10.48 14.05
N ALA A 431 -13.07 10.03 12.99
CA ALA A 431 -14.52 10.04 12.87
C ALA A 431 -15.23 9.03 13.78
N TYR A 432 -15.01 7.75 13.59
CA TYR A 432 -15.84 6.69 14.19
C TYR A 432 -15.14 5.98 15.36
N GLY A 433 -13.92 6.39 15.70
CA GLY A 433 -13.05 5.64 16.59
C GLY A 433 -12.28 4.53 15.86
N PRO A 434 -11.18 4.05 16.47
CA PRO A 434 -10.41 2.96 15.89
C PRO A 434 -11.18 1.64 16.00
N GLY A 435 -11.02 0.76 15.01
CA GLY A 435 -11.70 -0.53 14.99
C GLY A 435 -11.51 -1.27 13.67
N THR A 436 -11.75 -2.58 13.67
CA THR A 436 -11.57 -3.44 12.48
C THR A 436 -12.41 -2.98 11.30
N GLY A 437 -13.68 -2.58 11.54
CA GLY A 437 -14.57 -2.07 10.49
C GLY A 437 -14.08 -0.75 9.89
N GLY A 438 -13.58 0.18 10.73
CA GLY A 438 -13.01 1.45 10.28
C GLY A 438 -11.75 1.24 9.45
N ALA A 439 -10.83 0.38 9.90
CA ALA A 439 -9.65 0.01 9.14
C ALA A 439 -9.99 -0.67 7.80
N ALA A 440 -10.98 -1.56 7.80
CA ALA A 440 -11.47 -2.21 6.57
C ALA A 440 -12.03 -1.19 5.57
N LEU A 441 -12.85 -0.25 6.03
CA LEU A 441 -13.37 0.84 5.22
C LEU A 441 -12.24 1.70 4.63
N ALA A 442 -11.28 2.09 5.46
CA ALA A 442 -10.15 2.90 5.02
C ALA A 442 -9.35 2.24 3.88
N VAL A 443 -9.03 0.95 4.02
CA VAL A 443 -8.31 0.21 2.97
C VAL A 443 -9.19 0.00 1.74
N ALA A 444 -10.50 -0.26 1.90
CA ALA A 444 -11.43 -0.44 0.78
C ALA A 444 -11.54 0.83 -0.10
N LEU A 445 -11.57 2.01 0.51
CA LEU A 445 -11.74 3.30 -0.17
C LEU A 445 -10.58 3.65 -1.12
N VAL A 446 -9.37 3.16 -0.85
CA VAL A 446 -8.18 3.48 -1.66
C VAL A 446 -7.59 2.29 -2.41
N SER A 447 -8.06 1.07 -2.13
CA SER A 447 -7.49 -0.11 -2.77
C SER A 447 -8.11 -0.45 -4.13
N TRP A 448 -9.29 0.03 -4.48
CA TRP A 448 -9.95 -0.31 -5.76
C TRP A 448 -9.28 0.21 -7.07
N PRO A 449 -8.52 1.33 -7.12
CA PRO A 449 -8.07 1.92 -8.39
C PRO A 449 -7.25 0.99 -9.31
N PRO A 450 -6.27 0.20 -8.80
CA PRO A 450 -5.54 -0.76 -9.65
C PRO A 450 -6.44 -1.84 -10.26
N LEU A 451 -7.50 -2.24 -9.55
CA LEU A 451 -8.48 -3.20 -10.05
C LEU A 451 -9.36 -2.57 -11.14
N ALA A 452 -9.78 -1.31 -10.96
CA ALA A 452 -10.55 -0.57 -11.96
C ALA A 452 -9.74 -0.32 -13.23
N ALA A 453 -8.46 0.04 -13.10
CA ALA A 453 -7.56 0.21 -14.24
C ALA A 453 -7.39 -1.09 -15.02
N HIS A 454 -7.24 -2.23 -14.33
CA HIS A 454 -7.19 -3.55 -14.97
C HIS A 454 -8.50 -3.91 -15.67
N ALA A 455 -9.64 -3.67 -15.02
CA ALA A 455 -10.96 -3.87 -15.61
C ALA A 455 -11.13 -3.01 -16.87
N ALA A 456 -10.75 -1.73 -16.82
CA ALA A 456 -10.80 -0.83 -17.97
C ALA A 456 -9.94 -1.32 -19.14
N ALA A 457 -8.72 -1.77 -18.88
CA ALA A 457 -7.84 -2.31 -19.91
C ALA A 457 -8.47 -3.53 -20.60
N LEU A 458 -9.02 -4.48 -19.83
CA LEU A 458 -9.69 -5.66 -20.35
C LEU A 458 -10.98 -5.32 -21.09
N VAL A 459 -11.77 -4.35 -20.60
CA VAL A 459 -12.97 -3.88 -21.30
C VAL A 459 -12.61 -3.32 -22.68
N GLN A 460 -11.53 -2.52 -22.78
CA GLN A 460 -11.08 -1.98 -24.07
C GLN A 460 -10.58 -3.09 -25.00
N GLU A 461 -9.79 -4.03 -24.49
CA GLU A 461 -9.29 -5.18 -25.24
C GLU A 461 -10.43 -6.03 -25.80
N VAL A 462 -11.39 -6.40 -24.94
CA VAL A 462 -12.55 -7.20 -25.32
C VAL A 462 -13.40 -6.45 -26.35
N ARG A 463 -13.68 -5.16 -26.15
CA ARG A 463 -14.46 -4.34 -27.10
C ARG A 463 -13.79 -4.19 -28.48
N ALA A 464 -12.47 -4.24 -28.54
CA ALA A 464 -11.69 -4.21 -29.78
C ALA A 464 -11.57 -5.59 -30.47
N SER A 465 -12.07 -6.66 -29.85
CA SER A 465 -11.97 -8.01 -30.41
C SER A 465 -12.85 -8.21 -31.65
N ARG A 466 -12.33 -8.97 -32.63
CA ARG A 466 -13.04 -9.28 -33.89
C ARG A 466 -14.32 -10.08 -33.67
N PHE A 467 -14.34 -10.96 -32.66
CA PHE A 467 -15.53 -11.73 -32.30
C PHE A 467 -16.70 -10.82 -31.92
N LEU A 468 -16.46 -9.77 -31.12
CA LEU A 468 -17.50 -8.83 -30.74
C LEU A 468 -18.00 -7.98 -31.91
N SER A 469 -17.10 -7.61 -32.83
CA SER A 469 -17.50 -6.96 -34.08
C SER A 469 -18.41 -7.87 -34.92
N ALA A 470 -18.12 -9.17 -35.00
CA ALA A 470 -18.97 -10.14 -35.69
C ALA A 470 -20.35 -10.30 -35.02
N GLN A 471 -20.39 -10.38 -33.67
CA GLN A 471 -21.66 -10.45 -32.93
C GLN A 471 -22.54 -9.22 -33.18
N ARG A 472 -21.96 -8.02 -33.21
CA ARG A 472 -22.71 -6.79 -33.54
C ARG A 472 -23.20 -6.81 -34.99
N ALA A 473 -22.42 -7.34 -35.93
CA ALA A 473 -22.81 -7.42 -37.33
C ALA A 473 -24.02 -8.33 -37.59
N ILE A 474 -24.23 -9.36 -36.76
CA ILE A 474 -25.40 -10.25 -36.81
C ILE A 474 -26.60 -9.75 -35.99
N GLY A 475 -26.58 -8.48 -35.55
CA GLY A 475 -27.72 -7.83 -34.88
C GLY A 475 -27.77 -7.95 -33.34
N ALA A 476 -26.69 -8.41 -32.70
CA ALA A 476 -26.67 -8.51 -31.23
C ALA A 476 -26.76 -7.12 -30.56
N GLY A 477 -27.77 -6.93 -29.70
CA GLY A 477 -28.00 -5.67 -29.01
C GLY A 477 -26.89 -5.32 -27.98
N PRO A 478 -26.68 -4.02 -27.65
CA PRO A 478 -25.62 -3.58 -26.74
C PRO A 478 -25.67 -4.20 -25.34
N TRP A 479 -26.88 -4.37 -24.80
CA TRP A 479 -27.08 -4.97 -23.47
C TRP A 479 -26.76 -6.46 -23.44
N TRP A 480 -27.16 -7.19 -24.47
CA TRP A 480 -26.85 -8.61 -24.62
C TRP A 480 -25.34 -8.82 -24.77
N VAL A 481 -24.70 -8.01 -25.62
CA VAL A 481 -23.24 -8.01 -25.79
C VAL A 481 -22.53 -7.72 -24.46
N LEU A 482 -23.00 -6.73 -23.71
CA LEU A 482 -22.41 -6.34 -22.42
C LEU A 482 -22.49 -7.48 -21.40
N THR A 483 -23.68 -8.04 -21.18
CA THR A 483 -23.92 -9.01 -20.10
C THR A 483 -23.48 -10.42 -20.44
N ARG A 484 -23.53 -10.84 -21.71
CA ARG A 484 -23.21 -12.21 -22.14
C ARG A 484 -21.75 -12.39 -22.58
N HIS A 485 -21.10 -11.33 -23.05
CA HIS A 485 -19.74 -11.43 -23.58
C HIS A 485 -18.74 -10.55 -22.83
N VAL A 486 -19.01 -9.26 -22.66
CA VAL A 486 -18.02 -8.35 -22.09
C VAL A 486 -17.84 -8.60 -20.59
N LEU A 487 -18.92 -8.53 -19.81
CA LEU A 487 -18.86 -8.66 -18.35
C LEU A 487 -18.28 -10.02 -17.90
N PRO A 488 -18.70 -11.18 -18.44
CA PRO A 488 -18.13 -12.47 -18.04
C PRO A 488 -16.65 -12.61 -18.41
N SER A 489 -16.22 -12.01 -19.53
CA SER A 489 -14.82 -12.05 -19.97
C SER A 489 -13.90 -11.21 -19.08
N VAL A 490 -14.42 -10.13 -18.50
CA VAL A 490 -13.66 -9.20 -17.66
C VAL A 490 -13.70 -9.61 -16.18
N ALA A 491 -14.86 -10.05 -15.68
CA ALA A 491 -15.07 -10.33 -14.26
C ALA A 491 -14.11 -11.40 -13.72
N GLY A 492 -13.89 -12.51 -14.46
CA GLY A 492 -13.01 -13.60 -14.04
C GLY A 492 -11.54 -13.16 -13.83
N PRO A 493 -10.89 -12.54 -14.83
CA PRO A 493 -9.54 -11.98 -14.67
C PRO A 493 -9.43 -10.91 -13.57
N VAL A 494 -10.43 -10.03 -13.42
CA VAL A 494 -10.43 -8.98 -12.38
C VAL A 494 -10.56 -9.61 -10.99
N ALA A 495 -11.40 -10.64 -10.81
CA ALA A 495 -11.53 -11.37 -9.55
C ALA A 495 -10.22 -12.06 -9.16
N ARG A 496 -9.48 -12.64 -10.12
CA ARG A 496 -8.14 -13.19 -9.88
C ARG A 496 -7.15 -12.10 -9.44
N HIS A 497 -7.21 -10.90 -10.04
CA HIS A 497 -6.39 -9.78 -9.60
C HIS A 497 -6.77 -9.35 -8.17
N ALA A 498 -8.06 -9.30 -7.82
CA ALA A 498 -8.50 -8.99 -6.45
C ALA A 498 -7.96 -10.00 -5.42
N LEU A 499 -7.98 -11.30 -5.74
CA LEU A 499 -7.41 -12.35 -4.89
C LEU A 499 -5.89 -12.22 -4.71
N LEU A 500 -5.17 -11.87 -5.78
CA LEU A 500 -3.71 -11.63 -5.71
C LEU A 500 -3.33 -10.44 -4.82
N ARG A 501 -4.30 -9.56 -4.51
CA ARG A 501 -4.08 -8.40 -3.65
C ARG A 501 -4.34 -8.65 -2.17
N LEU A 502 -4.99 -9.78 -1.83
CA LEU A 502 -5.30 -10.16 -0.46
C LEU A 502 -4.11 -10.05 0.51
N PRO A 503 -2.89 -10.52 0.18
CA PRO A 503 -1.75 -10.38 1.09
C PRO A 503 -1.38 -8.92 1.35
N GLY A 504 -1.34 -8.09 0.30
CA GLY A 504 -1.07 -6.65 0.45
C GLY A 504 -2.15 -5.94 1.27
N THR A 505 -3.41 -6.33 1.09
CA THR A 505 -4.54 -5.83 1.89
C THR A 505 -4.40 -6.25 3.36
N ALA A 506 -4.00 -7.50 3.63
CA ALA A 506 -3.75 -7.99 5.00
C ALA A 506 -2.60 -7.24 5.67
N LEU A 507 -1.51 -6.98 4.95
CA LEU A 507 -0.40 -6.16 5.45
C LEU A 507 -0.82 -4.72 5.73
N ALA A 508 -1.66 -4.12 4.89
CA ALA A 508 -2.19 -2.78 5.11
C ALA A 508 -3.09 -2.72 6.36
N LEU A 509 -3.97 -3.72 6.56
CA LEU A 509 -4.80 -3.82 7.76
C LEU A 509 -3.95 -4.04 9.01
N ALA A 510 -2.95 -4.93 8.96
CA ALA A 510 -2.01 -5.14 10.05
C ALA A 510 -1.22 -3.86 10.36
N SER A 511 -0.84 -3.07 9.35
CA SER A 511 -0.20 -1.77 9.57
C SER A 511 -1.13 -0.77 10.26
N LEU A 512 -2.43 -0.77 9.95
CA LEU A 512 -3.41 0.06 10.65
C LEU A 512 -3.62 -0.43 12.09
N GLY A 513 -3.72 -1.74 12.31
CA GLY A 513 -3.77 -2.37 13.63
C GLY A 513 -2.54 -2.00 14.47
N PHE A 514 -1.36 -2.07 13.87
CA PHE A 514 -0.08 -1.68 14.49
C PHE A 514 -0.04 -0.20 14.90
N LEU A 515 -0.71 0.68 14.16
CA LEU A 515 -0.79 2.11 14.48
C LEU A 515 -1.89 2.45 15.50
N GLY A 516 -2.59 1.43 16.01
CA GLY A 516 -3.73 1.58 16.92
C GLY A 516 -5.02 2.07 16.23
N LEU A 517 -5.08 2.01 14.89
CA LEU A 517 -6.24 2.43 14.09
C LEU A 517 -7.17 1.26 13.73
N GLY A 518 -6.71 0.02 13.95
CA GLY A 518 -7.42 -1.21 13.63
C GLY A 518 -8.13 -1.84 14.83
N ALA A 519 -8.10 -3.17 14.90
CA ALA A 519 -8.69 -3.94 15.99
C ALA A 519 -8.22 -3.42 17.36
N GLN A 520 -9.11 -3.52 18.36
CA GLN A 520 -8.84 -3.04 19.72
C GLN A 520 -8.72 -4.22 20.69
N PRO A 521 -7.93 -4.10 21.77
CA PRO A 521 -7.86 -5.12 22.81
C PRO A 521 -9.26 -5.47 23.37
N PRO A 522 -9.53 -6.75 23.71
CA PRO A 522 -8.59 -7.87 23.79
C PRO A 522 -8.42 -8.68 22.48
N ALA A 523 -8.92 -8.20 21.34
CA ALA A 523 -8.98 -8.98 20.10
C ALA A 523 -7.60 -9.55 19.67
N PRO A 524 -7.54 -10.79 19.17
CA PRO A 524 -6.36 -11.32 18.51
C PRO A 524 -6.34 -10.82 17.06
N GLU A 525 -5.41 -9.92 16.71
CA GLU A 525 -5.20 -9.41 15.34
C GLU A 525 -3.71 -9.13 15.17
N TRP A 526 -3.09 -9.60 14.09
CA TRP A 526 -1.62 -9.60 13.98
C TRP A 526 -0.97 -8.22 14.07
N GLY A 527 -1.61 -7.17 13.53
CA GLY A 527 -1.16 -5.79 13.70
C GLY A 527 -1.22 -5.31 15.14
N LEU A 528 -2.35 -5.57 15.83
CA LEU A 528 -2.51 -5.22 17.24
C LEU A 528 -1.51 -5.98 18.14
N LEU A 529 -1.22 -7.25 17.85
CA LEU A 529 -0.22 -8.02 18.60
C LEU A 529 1.18 -7.38 18.53
N LEU A 530 1.52 -6.77 17.40
CA LEU A 530 2.77 -6.03 17.23
C LEU A 530 2.76 -4.70 17.99
N ASP A 531 1.64 -3.98 18.00
CA ASP A 531 1.50 -2.72 18.76
C ASP A 531 1.66 -2.97 20.26
N GLU A 532 0.90 -3.94 20.81
CA GLU A 532 0.99 -4.32 22.22
C GLU A 532 2.43 -4.74 22.58
N SER A 533 3.14 -5.42 21.67
CA SER A 533 4.50 -5.91 21.91
C SER A 533 5.61 -4.88 21.81
N ARG A 534 5.31 -3.68 21.30
CA ARG A 534 6.29 -2.62 21.12
C ARG A 534 6.92 -2.16 22.43
N ALA A 535 6.11 -2.00 23.48
CA ALA A 535 6.56 -1.44 24.76
C ALA A 535 7.54 -2.34 25.52
N TYR A 536 7.57 -3.64 25.21
CA TYR A 536 8.41 -4.63 25.88
C TYR A 536 9.28 -5.42 24.91
N VAL A 537 9.54 -4.88 23.72
CA VAL A 537 10.32 -5.57 22.68
C VAL A 537 11.75 -5.91 23.13
N GLU A 538 12.33 -5.10 24.01
CA GLU A 538 13.66 -5.36 24.60
C GLU A 538 13.64 -6.55 25.57
N ARG A 539 12.52 -6.75 26.26
CA ARG A 539 12.37 -7.79 27.30
C ARG A 539 11.82 -9.11 26.74
N ALA A 540 10.87 -9.04 25.81
CA ALA A 540 10.21 -10.19 25.21
C ALA A 540 10.14 -10.04 23.68
N PRO A 541 11.28 -10.10 22.97
CA PRO A 541 11.33 -9.91 21.52
C PRO A 541 10.51 -10.97 20.76
N TRP A 542 10.34 -12.18 21.31
CA TRP A 542 9.53 -13.24 20.70
C TRP A 542 8.06 -12.84 20.50
N ALA A 543 7.49 -12.05 21.42
CA ALA A 543 6.10 -11.61 21.35
C ALA A 543 5.85 -10.68 20.15
N ALA A 544 6.84 -9.86 19.79
CA ALA A 544 6.80 -9.06 18.57
C ALA A 544 7.18 -9.89 17.33
N LEU A 545 8.22 -10.73 17.41
CA LEU A 545 8.74 -11.50 16.28
C LEU A 545 7.78 -12.59 15.77
N ALA A 546 6.88 -13.10 16.61
CA ALA A 546 5.91 -14.12 16.21
C ALA A 546 4.86 -13.62 15.17
N PRO A 547 4.03 -12.59 15.46
CA PRO A 547 3.07 -12.05 14.48
C PRO A 547 3.77 -11.45 13.25
N ALA A 548 4.94 -10.85 13.47
CA ALA A 548 5.89 -10.44 12.45
C ALA A 548 6.24 -11.55 11.44
N ALA A 549 6.66 -12.72 11.95
CA ALA A 549 6.99 -13.87 11.14
C ALA A 549 5.77 -14.41 10.39
N ALA A 550 4.58 -14.45 11.01
CA ALA A 550 3.35 -14.87 10.34
C ALA A 550 3.00 -13.99 9.13
N LEU A 551 3.09 -12.65 9.28
CA LEU A 551 2.90 -11.70 8.19
C LEU A 551 3.93 -11.89 7.07
N ALA A 552 5.21 -12.08 7.42
CA ALA A 552 6.27 -12.34 6.45
C ALA A 552 6.07 -13.65 5.69
N VAL A 553 5.70 -14.73 6.38
CA VAL A 553 5.40 -16.03 5.78
C VAL A 553 4.18 -15.94 4.86
N LEU A 554 3.12 -15.23 5.26
CA LEU A 554 1.94 -14.97 4.42
C LEU A 554 2.35 -14.26 3.11
N ALA A 555 3.15 -13.21 3.21
CA ALA A 555 3.58 -12.44 2.05
C ALA A 555 4.50 -13.27 1.12
N ALA A 556 5.44 -14.02 1.70
CA ALA A 556 6.32 -14.93 0.98
C ALA A 556 5.57 -16.08 0.29
N LEU A 557 4.56 -16.65 0.97
CA LEU A 557 3.69 -17.68 0.43
C LEU A 557 2.94 -17.16 -0.79
N ALA A 558 2.34 -15.97 -0.70
CA ALA A 558 1.58 -15.41 -1.79
C ALA A 558 2.44 -15.16 -3.04
N VAL A 559 3.63 -14.59 -2.85
CA VAL A 559 4.59 -14.35 -3.93
C VAL A 559 5.04 -15.66 -4.58
N SER A 560 5.46 -16.64 -3.78
CA SER A 560 5.96 -17.92 -4.29
C SER A 560 4.86 -18.75 -4.96
N ALA A 561 3.63 -18.71 -4.44
CA ALA A 561 2.46 -19.36 -5.04
C ALA A 561 2.06 -18.72 -6.37
N ALA A 562 2.05 -17.39 -6.46
CA ALA A 562 1.78 -16.67 -7.71
C ALA A 562 2.81 -17.01 -8.80
N ALA A 563 4.10 -17.03 -8.44
CA ALA A 563 5.19 -17.42 -9.32
C ALA A 563 5.06 -18.88 -9.80
N TYR A 564 4.76 -19.81 -8.89
CA TYR A 564 4.52 -21.22 -9.22
C TYR A 564 3.34 -21.38 -10.20
N GLY A 565 2.20 -20.71 -9.93
CA GLY A 565 1.02 -20.77 -10.78
C GLY A 565 1.25 -20.17 -12.18
N ALA A 566 2.13 -19.18 -12.32
CA ALA A 566 2.56 -18.67 -13.62
C ALA A 566 3.41 -19.70 -14.38
N SER A 567 4.41 -20.29 -13.72
CA SER A 567 5.28 -21.33 -14.28
C SER A 567 4.50 -22.56 -14.76
N ALA A 568 3.57 -23.06 -13.96
CA ALA A 568 2.75 -24.24 -14.29
C ALA A 568 1.89 -24.04 -15.54
N ARG A 569 1.30 -22.85 -15.72
CA ARG A 569 0.49 -22.51 -16.91
C ARG A 569 1.32 -22.52 -18.19
N THR A 570 2.51 -21.91 -18.17
CA THR A 570 3.41 -21.89 -19.33
C THR A 570 3.83 -23.29 -19.73
N THR A 571 4.14 -24.13 -18.74
CA THR A 571 4.54 -25.53 -18.96
C THR A 571 3.41 -26.36 -19.57
N ARG A 572 2.17 -26.17 -19.09
CA ARG A 572 0.98 -26.84 -19.63
C ARG A 572 0.70 -26.40 -21.07
N ALA A 573 0.76 -25.09 -21.36
CA ALA A 573 0.58 -24.54 -22.69
C ALA A 573 1.61 -25.10 -23.70
N ALA A 574 2.87 -25.21 -23.28
CA ALA A 574 3.93 -25.81 -24.10
C ALA A 574 3.68 -27.31 -24.36
N ARG A 575 3.20 -28.08 -23.37
CA ARG A 575 2.81 -29.49 -23.56
C ARG A 575 1.66 -29.62 -24.54
N THR A 576 0.60 -28.82 -24.43
CA THR A 576 -0.55 -28.85 -25.34
C THR A 576 -0.19 -28.47 -26.77
N ALA A 577 0.69 -27.48 -26.98
CA ALA A 577 1.18 -27.13 -28.30
C ALA A 577 2.02 -28.25 -28.93
N ARG A 578 2.83 -28.94 -28.11
CA ARG A 578 3.68 -30.05 -28.55
C ARG A 578 2.87 -31.32 -28.85
N THR A 579 1.77 -31.58 -28.15
CA THR A 579 0.82 -32.65 -28.48
C THR A 579 0.01 -32.33 -29.73
N ALA A 580 -0.41 -31.06 -29.93
CA ALA A 580 -1.10 -30.64 -31.16
C ALA A 580 -0.22 -30.79 -32.40
N ARG A 581 1.09 -30.50 -32.30
CA ARG A 581 2.08 -30.76 -33.37
C ARG A 581 2.35 -32.25 -33.64
N LYS A 582 2.02 -33.14 -32.70
CA LYS A 582 2.25 -34.59 -32.82
C LYS A 582 1.05 -35.37 -33.35
N VAL A 583 -0.11 -34.73 -33.54
CA VAL A 583 -1.21 -35.34 -34.28
C VAL A 583 -0.79 -35.37 -35.75
N PRO A 584 -0.54 -36.55 -36.36
CA PRO A 584 -0.27 -36.60 -37.79
C PRO A 584 -1.51 -36.08 -38.50
N SER A 585 -1.33 -35.26 -39.53
CA SER A 585 -2.35 -34.91 -40.50
C SER A 585 -2.85 -36.17 -41.21
N ARG A 586 -3.70 -36.96 -40.56
CA ARG A 586 -4.54 -37.97 -41.19
C ARG A 586 -5.86 -37.32 -41.53
N VAL A 587 -5.86 -36.52 -42.60
CA VAL A 587 -7.06 -36.30 -43.41
C VAL A 587 -6.59 -36.30 -44.87
N ARG A 588 -7.08 -37.31 -45.58
CA ARG A 588 -7.04 -37.48 -47.04
C ARG A 588 -8.00 -36.51 -47.70
#